data_AF-A0AAW9FRK1-F1
#
_entry.id   AF-A0AAW9FRK1-F1
#
_cell.length_a   1.000
_cell.length_b   1.000
_cell.length_c   1.000
_cell.angle_alpha   90.00
_cell.angle_beta   90.00
_cell.angle_gamma   90.00
#
_symmetry.space_group_name_H-M   'P 1'
#
loop_
_entity.id
_entity.type
_entity.pdbx_description
1 polymer ?
#
loop_
_entity_poly.entity_id
_entity_poly.type
_entity_poly.pdbx_seq_one_letter_code
_entity_poly.pdbx_strand_id
1 'polypeptide(L)' 'MPRRHILTERQRSALLDLPTDELSLLRHYTLGDDDLGHIQERRRPENRLGFALQLCALRYPGRA' A
#
# COMPACT_ATOMS: atom_id res chain seq x y z
N MET A 1 -17.41 -8.35 23.61
CA MET A 1 -18.22 -8.10 22.40
C MET A 1 -17.52 -8.74 21.21
N PRO A 2 -18.07 -9.78 20.56
CA PRO A 2 -17.47 -10.33 19.35
C PRO A 2 -17.53 -9.28 18.23
N ARG A 3 -16.41 -9.02 17.56
CA ARG A 3 -16.37 -8.13 16.40
C ARG A 3 -17.07 -8.84 15.24
N ARG A 4 -18.30 -8.42 14.91
CA ARG A 4 -19.00 -8.94 13.75
C ARG A 4 -18.41 -8.30 12.50
N HIS A 5 -17.69 -9.08 11.70
CA HIS A 5 -17.17 -8.63 10.43
C HIS A 5 -18.32 -8.44 9.43
N ILE A 6 -18.47 -7.23 8.92
CA ILE A 6 -19.54 -6.86 7.96
C ILE A 6 -19.25 -7.42 6.57
N LEU A 7 -17.96 -7.48 6.21
CA LEU A 7 -17.50 -7.96 4.91
C LEU A 7 -17.13 -9.44 4.98
N THR A 8 -17.50 -10.17 3.93
CA THR A 8 -16.93 -11.49 3.64
C THR A 8 -15.44 -11.37 3.31
N GLU A 9 -14.71 -12.48 3.42
CA GLU A 9 -13.28 -12.50 3.07
C GLU A 9 -13.02 -12.07 1.62
N ARG A 10 -13.90 -12.51 0.70
CA ARG A 10 -13.84 -12.10 -0.71
C ARG A 10 -14.01 -10.58 -0.87
N GLN A 11 -14.96 -9.99 -0.16
CA GLN A 11 -15.18 -8.53 -0.21
C GLN A 11 -14.01 -7.77 0.39
N ARG A 12 -13.43 -8.28 1.48
CA ARG A 12 -12.24 -7.70 2.10
C ARG A 12 -11.05 -7.73 1.14
N SER A 13 -10.77 -8.89 0.54
CA SER A 13 -9.70 -9.06 -0.45
C SER A 13 -9.87 -8.10 -1.63
N ALA A 14 -11.07 -8.04 -2.21
CA ALA A 14 -11.35 -7.14 -3.34
C ALA A 14 -11.18 -5.65 -3.02
N LEU A 15 -11.34 -5.24 -1.76
CA LEU A 15 -11.22 -3.84 -1.35
C LEU A 15 -9.84 -3.48 -0.82
N LEU A 16 -9.17 -4.42 -0.16
CA LEU A 16 -7.97 -4.12 0.60
C LEU A 16 -6.71 -4.68 -0.03
N ASP A 17 -6.75 -5.77 -0.79
CA ASP A 17 -5.53 -6.38 -1.30
C ASP A 17 -4.75 -5.42 -2.19
N LEU A 18 -3.43 -5.55 -2.13
CA LEU A 18 -2.57 -4.75 -2.99
C LEU A 18 -2.75 -5.24 -4.44
N PRO A 19 -2.74 -4.33 -5.43
CA PRO A 19 -2.75 -4.73 -6.82
C PRO A 19 -1.52 -5.60 -7.13
N THR A 20 -1.75 -6.65 -7.92
CA THR A 20 -0.69 -7.52 -8.46
C THR A 20 -0.55 -7.40 -9.97
N ASP A 21 -1.53 -6.77 -10.64
CA ASP A 21 -1.47 -6.51 -12.07
C ASP A 21 -0.57 -5.29 -12.38
N GLU A 22 0.14 -5.39 -13.51
CA GLU A 22 1.14 -4.40 -13.91
C GLU A 22 0.54 -3.01 -14.16
N LEU A 23 -0.67 -2.93 -14.72
CA LEU A 23 -1.29 -1.65 -15.07
C LEU A 23 -1.66 -0.84 -13.81
N SER A 24 -2.23 -1.50 -12.81
CA SER A 24 -2.56 -0.91 -11.52
C SER A 24 -1.30 -0.49 -10.77
N LEU A 25 -0.25 -1.31 -10.82
CA LEU A 25 1.05 -0.96 -10.25
C LEU A 25 1.68 0.26 -10.93
N LEU A 26 1.69 0.31 -12.27
CA LEU A 26 2.19 1.49 -13.01
C LEU A 26 1.36 2.74 -12.74
N ARG A 27 0.04 2.60 -12.59
CA ARG A 27 -0.84 3.74 -12.35
C ARG A 27 -0.70 4.29 -10.93
N HIS A 28 -0.57 3.42 -9.93
CA HIS A 28 -0.69 3.82 -8.53
C HIS A 28 0.64 3.75 -7.77
N TYR A 29 1.55 2.85 -8.14
CA TYR A 29 2.74 2.50 -7.35
C TYR A 29 4.04 3.02 -7.98
N THR A 30 3.96 3.90 -8.99
CA THR A 30 5.11 4.68 -9.43
C THR A 30 5.44 5.76 -8.41
N LEU A 31 6.69 5.76 -7.93
CA LEU A 31 7.21 6.67 -6.94
C LEU A 31 8.05 7.75 -7.63
N GLY A 32 7.74 9.02 -7.35
CA GLY A 32 8.47 10.17 -7.87
C GLY A 32 9.66 10.57 -6.97
N ASP A 33 10.37 11.62 -7.37
CA ASP A 33 11.56 12.09 -6.64
C ASP A 33 11.26 12.47 -5.18
N ASP A 34 10.12 13.12 -4.92
CA ASP A 34 9.69 13.49 -3.56
C ASP A 34 9.43 12.23 -2.69
N ASP A 35 8.76 11.24 -3.27
CA ASP A 35 8.50 9.96 -2.61
C ASP A 35 9.83 9.27 -2.25
N LEU A 36 10.78 9.26 -3.19
CA LEU A 36 12.12 8.71 -2.99
C LEU A 36 12.90 9.47 -1.90
N GLY A 37 12.78 10.80 -1.84
CA GLY A 37 13.34 11.62 -0.78
C GLY A 37 12.91 11.12 0.61
N HIS A 38 11.60 10.99 0.82
CA HIS A 38 11.04 10.49 2.09
C HIS A 38 11.42 9.04 2.39
N ILE A 39 11.53 8.19 1.37
CA ILE A 39 11.99 6.80 1.54
C ILE A 39 13.44 6.78 2.04
N GLN A 40 14.33 7.59 1.46
CA GLN A 40 15.77 7.57 1.80
C GLN A 40 16.07 8.07 3.23
N GLU A 41 15.18 8.87 3.82
CA GLU A 41 15.25 9.26 5.24
C GLU A 41 15.20 8.06 6.19
N ARG A 42 14.67 6.91 5.76
CA ARG A 42 14.61 5.71 6.60
C ARG A 42 15.99 5.05 6.70
N ARG A 43 16.47 4.84 7.94
CA ARG A 43 17.84 4.38 8.24
C ARG A 43 18.18 2.99 7.68
N ARG A 44 17.24 2.05 7.71
CA ARG A 44 17.49 0.63 7.37
C ARG A 44 16.81 0.23 6.06
N PRO A 45 17.43 -0.62 5.21
CA PRO A 45 16.83 -1.06 3.95
C PRO A 45 15.43 -1.65 4.09
N GLU A 46 15.19 -2.47 5.12
CA GLU A 46 13.88 -3.05 5.41
C GLU A 46 12.81 -1.98 5.71
N ASN A 47 13.20 -0.89 6.38
CA ASN A 47 12.30 0.21 6.70
C ASN A 47 12.04 1.09 5.46
N ARG A 48 13.01 1.21 4.55
CA ARG A 48 12.82 1.91 3.27
C ARG A 48 11.77 1.21 2.43
N LEU A 49 11.90 -0.12 2.28
CA LEU A 49 10.94 -0.93 1.55
C LEU A 49 9.55 -0.91 2.21
N GLY A 50 9.50 -1.12 3.53
CA GLY A 50 8.24 -1.07 4.27
C GLY A 50 7.53 0.27 4.14
N PHE A 51 8.28 1.37 4.22
CA PHE A 51 7.74 2.72 4.05
C PHE A 51 7.25 2.99 2.62
N ALA A 52 8.01 2.57 1.60
CA ALA A 52 7.58 2.67 0.20
C ALA A 52 6.26 1.93 -0.05
N LEU A 53 6.14 0.71 0.47
CA LEU A 53 4.90 -0.08 0.36
C LEU A 53 3.73 0.57 1.10
N GLN A 54 3.97 1.16 2.28
CA GLN A 54 2.94 1.91 3.02
C GLN A 54 2.46 3.13 2.24
N LEU A 55 3.38 3.90 1.67
CA LEU A 55 3.06 5.08 0.86
C LEU A 55 2.20 4.70 -0.36
N CYS A 56 2.56 3.63 -1.06
CA CYS A 56 1.76 3.07 -2.16
C CYS A 56 0.37 2.64 -1.69
N ALA A 57 0.26 1.90 -0.59
CA ALA A 57 -1.00 1.39 -0.06
C ALA A 57 -1.96 2.50 0.43
N LEU A 58 -1.41 3.61 0.92
CA LEU A 58 -2.17 4.82 1.26
C LEU A 58 -2.76 5.49 0.01
N ARG A 59 -2.04 5.46 -1.12
CA ARG A 59 -2.49 6.04 -2.39
C ARG A 59 -3.55 5.16 -3.06
N TYR A 60 -3.36 3.84 -3.05
CA TYR A 60 -4.30 2.85 -3.57
C TYR A 60 -4.06 1.50 -2.89
N PRO A 61 -5.09 0.78 -2.41
CA PRO A 61 -6.52 1.06 -2.55
C PRO A 61 -7.06 2.16 -1.60
N GLY A 62 -6.20 2.89 -0.89
CA GLY A 62 -6.63 3.99 0.00
C GLY A 62 -6.74 3.56 1.46
N ARG A 63 -5.71 2.89 1.98
CA ARG A 63 -5.67 2.37 3.36
C ARG A 63 -5.30 3.48 4.37
N ALA A 64 -6.14 4.51 4.50
CA ALA A 64 -5.99 5.59 5.49
C ALA A 64 -6.40 5.16 6.91
#